data_AF-A0A7S3BG89-F1
#
_entry.id   AF-A0A7S3BG89-F1
#
_cell.length_a   1.000
_cell.length_b   1.000
_cell.length_c   1.000
_cell.angle_alpha   90.00
_cell.angle_beta   90.00
_cell.angle_gamma   90.00
#
_symmetry.space_group_name_H-M   'P 1'
#
loop_
_entity.id
_entity.type
_entity.pdbx_description
1 polymer ?
#
loop_
_entity_poly.entity_id
_entity_poly.type
_entity_poly.pdbx_seq_one_letter_code
_entity_poly.pdbx_strand_id
1 'polypeptide(L)'
;WDFGEVEGSRLGVNASQMNMAGTGVGTFNDRIREAVVGGSPFGDPRVQGFATGLLDMPNDMPMDDAERFKVMRESAERLQCGLAGNLADFLFYAPNWESSNGNECDPTLYEEPRRVAGRDAGWHGSNCGYAATPADTVNYVSAHDNETLWDMCVLKLRKEGGGSTAEDLA
;
A
#
# COMPACT_ATOMS: atom_id res chain seq x y z
N TRP A 1 6.80 14.74 2.83
CA TRP A 1 6.79 14.74 1.36
C TRP A 1 8.08 15.36 0.86
N ASP A 2 8.64 14.84 -0.23
CA ASP A 2 9.84 15.38 -0.87
C ASP A 2 9.51 15.76 -2.31
N PHE A 3 9.37 17.05 -2.59
CA PHE A 3 8.92 17.58 -3.89
C PHE A 3 9.32 19.06 -4.03
N GLY A 4 9.08 19.65 -5.19
CA GLY A 4 9.33 21.08 -5.42
C GLY A 4 10.81 21.42 -5.41
N GLU A 5 11.19 22.65 -5.07
CA GLU A 5 12.57 23.13 -5.14
C GLU A 5 13.54 22.39 -4.19
N VAL A 6 13.04 21.81 -3.09
CA VAL A 6 13.83 21.12 -2.07
C VAL A 6 14.02 19.62 -2.30
N GLU A 7 13.28 19.03 -3.25
CA GLU A 7 13.32 17.60 -3.57
C GLU A 7 14.75 17.08 -3.72
N GLY A 8 15.03 15.90 -3.15
CA GLY A 8 16.36 15.30 -3.21
C GLY A 8 17.42 16.15 -2.50
N SER A 9 17.02 16.95 -1.51
CA SER A 9 17.90 17.83 -0.75
C SER A 9 18.70 18.82 -1.63
N ARG A 10 18.10 19.28 -2.75
CA ARG A 10 18.74 20.20 -3.71
C ARG A 10 19.23 21.51 -3.10
N LEU A 11 18.56 22.00 -2.05
CA LEU A 11 18.89 23.24 -1.36
C LEU A 11 19.51 23.00 0.03
N GLY A 12 19.99 21.78 0.29
CA GLY A 12 20.45 21.31 1.60
C GLY A 12 19.61 20.14 2.11
N VAL A 13 20.08 19.45 3.15
CA VAL A 13 19.37 18.32 3.77
C VAL A 13 18.03 18.80 4.31
N ASN A 14 16.94 18.44 3.62
CA ASN A 14 15.58 18.82 3.96
C ASN A 14 14.91 17.75 4.82
N ALA A 15 13.78 18.09 5.46
CA ALA A 15 13.02 17.19 6.34
C ALA A 15 12.12 16.20 5.56
N SER A 16 12.70 15.45 4.61
CA SER A 16 12.02 14.34 3.94
C SER A 16 11.83 13.14 4.88
N GLN A 17 10.90 12.22 4.59
CA GLN A 17 10.69 11.02 5.41
C GLN A 17 12.00 10.25 5.66
N MET A 18 12.80 10.07 4.61
CA MET A 18 14.09 9.36 4.69
C MET A 18 15.10 10.11 5.56
N ASN A 19 15.20 11.43 5.44
CA ASN A 19 16.14 12.24 6.21
C ASN A 19 15.71 12.41 7.69
N MET A 20 14.43 12.25 7.99
CA MET A 20 13.89 12.36 9.35
C MET A 20 13.98 11.05 10.15
N ALA A 21 14.31 9.92 9.51
CA ALA A 21 14.47 8.65 10.18
C ALA A 21 15.54 8.73 11.30
N GLY A 22 15.20 8.24 12.49
CA GLY A 22 16.11 8.24 13.64
C GLY A 22 16.25 9.57 14.37
N THR A 23 15.56 10.62 13.93
CA THR A 23 15.55 11.93 14.61
C THR A 23 14.60 11.98 15.80
N GLY A 24 13.66 11.02 15.89
CA GLY A 24 12.59 11.01 16.90
C GLY A 24 11.41 11.92 16.57
N VAL A 25 11.38 12.52 15.38
CA VAL A 25 10.25 13.33 14.88
C VAL A 25 9.43 12.50 13.89
N GLY A 26 8.16 12.26 14.25
CA GLY A 26 7.23 11.47 13.45
C GLY A 26 6.89 12.12 12.10
N THR A 27 6.77 11.28 11.07
CA THR A 27 6.32 11.68 9.73
C THR A 27 5.13 10.82 9.30
N PHE A 28 4.18 11.40 8.57
CA PHE A 28 3.01 10.69 8.07
C PHE A 28 3.40 9.57 7.10
N ASN A 29 2.81 8.39 7.29
CA ASN A 29 3.02 7.22 6.45
C ASN A 29 1.92 7.10 5.39
N ASP A 30 2.18 7.58 4.17
CA ASP A 30 1.35 7.36 2.98
C ASP A 30 1.25 5.89 2.57
N ARG A 31 2.30 5.09 2.74
CA ARG A 31 2.32 3.73 2.18
C ARG A 31 1.23 2.88 2.80
N ILE A 32 1.02 2.97 4.11
CA ILE A 32 -0.08 2.27 4.77
C ILE A 32 -1.45 2.85 4.38
N ARG A 33 -1.56 4.19 4.29
CA ARG A 33 -2.80 4.86 3.85
C ARG A 33 -3.26 4.28 2.51
N GLU A 34 -2.40 4.37 1.52
CA GLU A 34 -2.68 3.93 0.14
C GLU A 34 -2.93 2.43 0.04
N ALA A 35 -2.21 1.62 0.82
CA ALA A 35 -2.45 0.17 0.87
C ALA A 35 -3.83 -0.18 1.48
N VAL A 36 -4.28 0.55 2.52
CA VAL A 36 -5.61 0.35 3.11
C VAL A 36 -6.70 0.79 2.13
N VAL A 37 -6.67 2.07 1.72
CA VAL A 37 -7.79 2.68 1.00
C VAL A 37 -7.76 2.44 -0.50
N GLY A 38 -6.59 2.20 -1.10
CA GLY A 38 -6.42 1.96 -2.53
C GLY A 38 -6.14 3.20 -3.35
N GLY A 39 -5.25 3.04 -4.33
CA GLY A 39 -4.86 4.09 -5.26
C GLY A 39 -4.03 5.18 -4.60
N SER A 40 -4.14 6.39 -5.13
CA SER A 40 -3.49 7.59 -4.59
C SER A 40 -4.45 8.79 -4.66
N PRO A 41 -4.20 9.87 -3.91
CA PRO A 41 -5.02 11.09 -3.97
C PRO A 41 -5.09 11.76 -5.35
N PHE A 42 -4.21 11.37 -6.28
CA PHE A 42 -4.12 11.97 -7.62
C PHE A 42 -4.56 11.01 -8.74
N GLY A 43 -4.98 9.79 -8.39
CA GLY A 43 -5.43 8.75 -9.32
C GLY A 43 -6.95 8.71 -9.50
N ASP A 44 -7.44 7.66 -10.18
CA ASP A 44 -8.87 7.40 -10.25
C ASP A 44 -9.39 7.06 -8.83
N PRO A 45 -10.42 7.78 -8.33
CA PRO A 45 -10.90 7.60 -6.96
C PRO A 45 -11.48 6.21 -6.71
N ARG A 46 -11.84 5.46 -7.75
CA ARG A 46 -12.44 4.12 -7.67
C ARG A 46 -11.41 2.99 -7.48
N VAL A 47 -10.10 3.26 -7.57
CA VAL A 47 -9.08 2.23 -7.33
C VAL A 47 -9.23 1.69 -5.90
N GLN A 48 -9.55 0.40 -5.78
CA GLN A 48 -9.72 -0.25 -4.48
C GLN A 48 -8.37 -0.61 -3.83
N GLY A 49 -8.35 -0.67 -2.51
CA GLY A 49 -7.24 -1.16 -1.71
C GLY A 49 -7.65 -2.38 -0.88
N PHE A 50 -6.76 -2.76 0.04
CA PHE A 50 -6.93 -3.94 0.88
C PHE A 50 -8.26 -3.92 1.65
N ALA A 51 -8.66 -2.76 2.19
CA ALA A 51 -9.85 -2.63 3.02
C ALA A 51 -11.10 -2.15 2.26
N THR A 52 -11.01 -1.94 0.94
CA THR A 52 -12.13 -1.44 0.14
C THR A 52 -12.56 -2.44 -0.94
N GLY A 53 -12.25 -3.72 -0.76
CA GLY A 53 -12.79 -4.81 -1.59
C GLY A 53 -12.00 -5.17 -2.83
N LEU A 54 -10.70 -4.84 -2.92
CA LEU A 54 -9.88 -5.04 -4.12
C LEU A 54 -9.97 -6.47 -4.71
N LEU A 55 -9.93 -7.51 -3.86
CA LEU A 55 -10.12 -8.91 -4.28
C LEU A 55 -11.53 -9.42 -4.05
N ASP A 56 -12.06 -9.29 -2.83
CA ASP A 56 -13.27 -10.02 -2.43
C ASP A 56 -14.56 -9.41 -2.98
N MET A 57 -14.56 -8.10 -3.24
CA MET A 57 -15.73 -7.37 -3.75
C MET A 57 -15.31 -6.31 -4.79
N PRO A 58 -14.79 -6.74 -5.96
CA PRO A 58 -14.38 -5.82 -7.02
C PRO A 58 -15.50 -4.88 -7.43
N ASN A 59 -15.19 -3.59 -7.59
CA ASN A 59 -16.12 -2.62 -8.15
C ASN A 59 -16.05 -2.58 -9.69
N ASP A 60 -16.82 -1.68 -10.30
CA ASP A 60 -16.90 -1.55 -11.77
C ASP A 60 -15.66 -0.89 -12.41
N MET A 61 -14.57 -0.66 -11.66
CA MET A 61 -13.33 -0.11 -12.21
C MET A 61 -12.58 -1.20 -12.99
N PRO A 62 -12.30 -1.00 -14.29
CA PRO A 62 -11.60 -2.01 -15.09
C PRO A 62 -10.18 -2.24 -14.57
N MET A 63 -9.91 -3.47 -14.12
CA MET A 63 -8.59 -3.94 -13.70
C MET A 63 -8.54 -5.44 -13.96
N ASP A 64 -7.51 -5.89 -14.68
CA ASP A 64 -7.31 -7.33 -14.91
C ASP A 64 -6.84 -8.03 -13.62
N ASP A 65 -7.01 -9.35 -13.57
CA ASP A 65 -6.73 -10.13 -12.37
C ASP A 65 -5.23 -10.11 -12.01
N ALA A 66 -4.34 -10.10 -13.00
CA ALA A 66 -2.90 -10.08 -12.75
C ALA A 66 -2.46 -8.77 -12.07
N GLU A 67 -2.98 -7.63 -12.53
CA GLU A 67 -2.79 -6.32 -11.90
C GLU A 67 -3.40 -6.32 -10.50
N ARG A 68 -4.62 -6.82 -10.35
CA ARG A 68 -5.34 -6.87 -9.07
C ARG A 68 -4.59 -7.69 -8.01
N PHE A 69 -4.09 -8.86 -8.37
CA PHE A 69 -3.29 -9.72 -7.50
C PHE A 69 -1.97 -9.07 -7.13
N LYS A 70 -1.29 -8.42 -8.09
CA LYS A 70 -0.08 -7.65 -7.82
C LYS A 70 -0.35 -6.53 -6.81
N VAL A 71 -1.35 -5.69 -7.05
CA VAL A 71 -1.70 -4.57 -6.17
C VAL A 71 -2.08 -5.07 -4.76
N MET A 72 -2.84 -6.17 -4.67
CA MET A 72 -3.20 -6.75 -3.37
C MET A 72 -1.96 -7.25 -2.61
N ARG A 73 -1.08 -7.99 -3.29
CA ARG A 73 0.16 -8.50 -2.70
C ARG A 73 1.04 -7.38 -2.18
N GLU A 74 1.26 -6.36 -3.02
CA GLU A 74 2.04 -5.19 -2.62
C GLU A 74 1.39 -4.45 -1.44
N SER A 75 0.06 -4.30 -1.45
CA SER A 75 -0.68 -3.65 -0.37
C SER A 75 -0.55 -4.44 0.95
N ALA A 76 -0.64 -5.77 0.90
CA ALA A 76 -0.46 -6.62 2.07
C ALA A 76 0.93 -6.45 2.70
N GLU A 77 1.97 -6.31 1.89
CA GLU A 77 3.33 -6.07 2.38
C GLU A 77 3.53 -4.69 2.98
N ARG A 78 3.03 -3.65 2.30
CA ARG A 78 3.04 -2.28 2.82
C ARG A 78 2.29 -2.19 4.14
N LEU A 79 1.17 -2.92 4.27
CA LEU A 79 0.40 -3.03 5.51
C LEU A 79 1.21 -3.70 6.62
N GLN A 80 1.80 -4.87 6.36
CA GLN A 80 2.64 -5.55 7.34
C GLN A 80 3.81 -4.68 7.80
N CYS A 81 4.48 -4.00 6.86
CA CYS A 81 5.55 -3.05 7.17
C CYS A 81 5.05 -1.90 8.04
N GLY A 82 3.95 -1.24 7.66
CA GLY A 82 3.38 -0.13 8.42
C GLY A 82 2.91 -0.53 9.82
N LEU A 83 2.30 -1.70 9.98
CA LEU A 83 1.89 -2.26 11.28
C LEU A 83 3.09 -2.62 12.18
N ALA A 84 4.24 -2.95 11.59
CA ALA A 84 5.50 -3.17 12.30
C ALA A 84 6.28 -1.86 12.59
N GLY A 85 5.63 -0.70 12.49
CA GLY A 85 6.26 0.60 12.76
C GLY A 85 6.92 1.25 11.55
N ASN A 86 6.67 0.74 10.34
CA ASN A 86 7.25 1.20 9.08
C ASN A 86 8.79 1.20 9.07
N LEU A 87 9.38 0.27 9.81
CA LEU A 87 10.82 0.15 10.02
C LEU A 87 11.54 -0.32 8.76
N ALA A 88 12.63 0.35 8.37
CA ALA A 88 13.38 0.02 7.15
C ALA A 88 14.01 -1.39 7.18
N ASP A 89 14.50 -1.81 8.34
CA ASP A 89 15.26 -3.06 8.53
C ASP A 89 14.43 -4.21 9.11
N PHE A 90 13.15 -3.99 9.44
CA PHE A 90 12.31 -5.07 9.97
C PHE A 90 12.06 -6.13 8.89
N LEU A 91 12.36 -7.39 9.22
CA LEU A 91 12.14 -8.54 8.35
C LEU A 91 10.81 -9.20 8.68
N PHE A 92 9.96 -9.38 7.68
CA PHE A 92 8.70 -10.10 7.80
C PHE A 92 8.50 -11.09 6.66
N TYR A 93 7.53 -11.98 6.83
CA TYR A 93 7.16 -12.97 5.81
C TYR A 93 6.02 -12.42 4.95
N ALA A 94 6.28 -12.26 3.66
CA ALA A 94 5.30 -11.80 2.69
C ALA A 94 4.77 -12.96 1.83
N PRO A 95 3.55 -12.83 1.28
CA PRO A 95 3.08 -13.74 0.26
C PRO A 95 4.03 -13.78 -0.93
N ASN A 96 4.31 -14.99 -1.43
CA ASN A 96 5.12 -15.19 -2.62
C ASN A 96 4.20 -15.56 -3.79
N TRP A 97 3.47 -14.56 -4.29
CA TRP A 97 2.55 -14.72 -5.43
C TRP A 97 3.22 -14.41 -6.77
N GLU A 98 4.48 -13.97 -6.76
CA GLU A 98 5.21 -13.68 -7.99
C GLU A 98 5.66 -14.98 -8.65
N SER A 99 5.45 -15.09 -9.96
CA SER A 99 6.03 -16.17 -10.75
C SER A 99 7.56 -16.12 -10.67
N SER A 100 8.22 -17.26 -10.91
CA SER A 100 9.69 -17.37 -10.90
C SER A 100 10.42 -16.44 -11.90
N ASN A 101 9.71 -15.91 -12.91
CA ASN A 101 10.22 -14.92 -13.86
C ASN A 101 9.83 -13.47 -13.51
N GLY A 102 9.07 -13.24 -12.44
CA GLY A 102 8.64 -11.94 -11.93
C GLY A 102 7.56 -11.23 -12.78
N ASN A 103 7.02 -11.89 -13.80
CA ASN A 103 6.11 -11.26 -14.76
C ASN A 103 4.63 -11.41 -14.41
N GLU A 104 4.28 -12.32 -13.50
CA GLU A 104 2.89 -12.63 -13.15
C GLU A 104 2.73 -12.65 -11.62
N CYS A 105 1.56 -12.23 -11.14
CA CYS A 105 1.16 -12.38 -9.74
C CYS A 105 -0.09 -13.26 -9.69
N ASP A 106 -0.03 -14.39 -9.00
CA ASP A 106 -1.13 -15.33 -8.88
C ASP A 106 -1.20 -15.90 -7.44
N PRO A 107 -2.30 -15.67 -6.69
CA PRO A 107 -2.43 -16.13 -5.31
C PRO A 107 -2.53 -17.66 -5.19
N THR A 108 -2.74 -18.38 -6.28
CA THR A 108 -2.76 -19.85 -6.32
C THR A 108 -1.35 -20.46 -6.43
N LEU A 109 -0.34 -19.67 -6.81
CA LEU A 109 1.06 -20.06 -6.73
C LEU A 109 1.47 -20.12 -5.25
N TYR A 110 1.23 -21.27 -4.63
CA TYR A 110 1.59 -21.50 -3.23
C TYR A 110 3.06 -21.88 -3.13
N GLU A 111 3.91 -20.86 -3.02
CA GLU A 111 5.32 -21.02 -2.66
C GLU A 111 5.58 -20.68 -1.19
N GLU A 112 6.73 -21.08 -0.68
CA GLU A 112 7.17 -20.69 0.66
C GLU A 112 7.15 -19.16 0.81
N PRO A 113 6.63 -18.62 1.93
CA PRO A 113 6.60 -17.18 2.15
C PRO A 113 8.00 -16.57 2.04
N ARG A 114 8.11 -15.48 1.30
CA ARG A 114 9.39 -14.79 1.10
C ARG A 114 9.69 -13.89 2.29
N ARG A 115 10.96 -13.82 2.71
CA ARG A 115 11.40 -12.83 3.71
C ARG A 115 11.65 -11.48 3.03
N VAL A 116 11.07 -10.42 3.57
CA VAL A 116 11.12 -9.07 3.01
C VAL A 116 11.53 -8.08 4.08
N ALA A 117 12.47 -7.19 3.77
CA ALA A 117 12.81 -6.06 4.62
C ALA A 117 11.81 -4.92 4.40
N GLY A 118 11.50 -4.13 5.42
CA GLY A 118 10.53 -3.04 5.29
C GLY A 118 10.81 -2.07 4.15
N ARG A 119 12.08 -1.72 3.90
CA ARG A 119 12.49 -0.88 2.75
C ARG A 119 12.15 -1.46 1.38
N ASP A 120 11.90 -2.77 1.30
CA ASP A 120 11.61 -3.54 0.09
C ASP A 120 10.16 -4.03 0.04
N ALA A 121 9.30 -3.61 0.98
CA ALA A 121 7.89 -3.99 1.01
C ALA A 121 7.16 -3.40 -0.22
N GLY A 122 6.31 -4.21 -0.86
CA GLY A 122 5.71 -3.90 -2.15
C GLY A 122 6.63 -4.30 -3.29
N TRP A 123 7.71 -3.56 -3.51
CA TRP A 123 8.72 -3.91 -4.50
C TRP A 123 10.12 -3.54 -4.00
N HIS A 124 11.15 -4.17 -4.59
CA HIS A 124 12.53 -3.94 -4.19
C HIS A 124 12.93 -2.47 -4.36
N GLY A 125 13.48 -1.86 -3.31
CA GLY A 125 13.88 -0.46 -3.30
C GLY A 125 12.71 0.55 -3.26
N SER A 126 11.49 0.12 -2.94
CA SER A 126 10.33 1.02 -2.78
C SER A 126 10.50 2.06 -1.69
N ASN A 127 11.42 1.81 -0.74
CA ASN A 127 11.55 2.58 0.49
C ASN A 127 10.20 2.69 1.21
N CYS A 128 9.43 1.59 1.24
CA CYS A 128 8.16 1.55 1.96
C CYS A 128 8.39 1.81 3.45
N GLY A 129 9.16 0.93 4.08
CA GLY A 129 9.73 1.16 5.39
C GLY A 129 10.94 2.08 5.29
N TYR A 130 10.88 3.21 6.00
CA TYR A 130 11.96 4.18 6.08
C TYR A 130 12.38 4.48 7.52
N ALA A 131 11.55 4.13 8.49
CA ALA A 131 11.75 4.52 9.87
C ALA A 131 12.92 3.78 10.52
N ALA A 132 13.66 4.45 11.39
CA ALA A 132 14.66 3.81 12.24
C ALA A 132 14.03 3.31 13.55
N THR A 133 13.01 4.02 14.04
CA THR A 133 12.22 3.63 15.21
C THR A 133 10.72 3.78 14.92
N PRO A 134 9.83 3.05 15.60
CA PRO A 134 8.38 3.19 15.37
C PRO A 134 7.86 4.61 15.62
N ALA A 135 8.56 5.41 16.43
CA ALA A 135 8.20 6.81 16.72
C ALA A 135 8.39 7.75 15.53
N ASP A 136 9.19 7.37 14.52
CA ASP A 136 9.37 8.15 13.29
C ASP A 136 8.15 8.07 12.36
N THR A 137 7.17 7.23 12.71
CA THR A 137 6.02 6.87 11.86
C THR A 137 4.70 7.33 12.47
N VAL A 138 3.91 8.06 11.68
CA VAL A 138 2.51 8.39 11.98
C VAL A 138 1.62 7.67 10.97
N ASN A 139 1.07 6.52 11.37
CA ASN A 139 0.12 5.77 10.55
C ASN A 139 -1.25 6.46 10.56
N TYR A 140 -1.87 6.56 9.39
CA TYR A 140 -3.19 7.16 9.22
C TYR A 140 -3.86 6.59 7.96
N VAL A 141 -5.18 6.69 7.88
CA VAL A 141 -5.98 6.31 6.71
C VAL A 141 -6.94 7.41 6.27
N SER A 142 -7.01 8.51 7.02
CA SER A 142 -7.79 9.70 6.70
C SER A 142 -7.24 10.88 7.52
N ALA A 143 -7.32 12.06 6.94
CA ALA A 143 -6.88 13.32 7.52
C ALA A 143 -7.85 14.44 7.11
N HIS A 144 -7.47 15.70 7.30
CA HIS A 144 -8.30 16.85 6.91
C HIS A 144 -8.19 17.18 5.42
N ASP A 145 -7.10 16.77 4.77
CA ASP A 145 -6.91 16.82 3.33
C ASP A 145 -7.38 15.53 2.66
N ASN A 146 -7.75 15.64 1.38
CA ASN A 146 -8.37 14.59 0.55
C ASN A 146 -9.76 14.18 1.05
N GLU A 147 -10.34 13.13 0.47
CA GLU A 147 -11.63 12.59 0.88
C GLU A 147 -11.58 12.02 2.30
N THR A 148 -12.70 12.12 3.03
CA THR A 148 -12.82 11.48 4.34
C THR A 148 -12.80 9.95 4.18
N LEU A 149 -12.52 9.21 5.25
CA LEU A 149 -12.55 7.74 5.21
C LEU A 149 -13.89 7.21 4.70
N TRP A 150 -14.99 7.82 5.12
CA TRP A 150 -16.33 7.42 4.70
C TRP A 150 -16.56 7.70 3.20
N ASP A 151 -16.17 8.89 2.73
CA ASP A 151 -16.35 9.25 1.32
C ASP A 151 -15.48 8.36 0.41
N MET A 152 -14.27 8.00 0.83
CA MET A 152 -13.43 7.02 0.12
C MET A 152 -14.14 5.66 0.01
N CYS A 153 -14.78 5.17 1.08
CA CYS A 153 -15.58 3.94 1.02
C CYS A 153 -16.74 4.07 0.03
N VAL A 154 -17.48 5.18 0.04
CA VAL A 154 -18.60 5.41 -0.89
C VAL A 154 -18.13 5.42 -2.35
N LEU A 155 -16.95 5.97 -2.63
CA LEU A 155 -16.39 6.02 -3.99
C LEU A 155 -15.87 4.67 -4.48
N LYS A 156 -15.35 3.84 -3.56
CA LYS A 156 -14.57 2.63 -3.90
C LYS A 156 -15.33 1.33 -3.73
N LEU A 157 -16.28 1.25 -2.80
CA LEU A 157 -17.02 0.01 -2.57
C LEU A 157 -17.92 -0.31 -3.76
N ARG A 158 -18.07 -1.60 -4.04
CA ARG A 158 -19.00 -2.11 -5.05
C ARG A 158 -20.42 -1.63 -4.73
N LYS A 159 -21.14 -1.17 -5.74
CA LYS A 159 -22.54 -0.75 -5.61
C LYS A 159 -23.45 -1.97 -5.57
N GLU A 160 -24.47 -1.96 -4.71
CA GLU A 160 -25.51 -2.99 -4.71
C GLU A 160 -26.17 -3.08 -6.09
N GLY A 161 -26.32 -4.30 -6.61
CA GLY A 161 -26.93 -4.59 -7.92
C GLY A 161 -25.96 -4.84 -9.08
N GLY A 162 -24.65 -4.63 -8.90
CA GLY A 162 -23.64 -4.96 -9.90
C GLY A 162 -23.06 -6.37 -9.74
N GLY A 163 -23.77 -7.42 -10.17
CA GLY A 163 -23.21 -8.72 -10.56
C GLY A 163 -22.57 -9.63 -9.49
N SER A 164 -23.39 -10.32 -8.69
CA SER A 164 -23.06 -11.69 -8.25
C SER A 164 -24.25 -12.52 -8.69
N THR A 165 -24.08 -13.32 -9.75
CA THR A 165 -25.07 -14.36 -10.00
C THR A 165 -24.96 -15.37 -8.87
N ALA A 166 -26.06 -16.07 -8.57
CA ALA A 166 -26.15 -17.05 -7.50
C ALA A 166 -25.20 -18.27 -7.66
N GLU A 167 -24.26 -18.22 -8.61
CA GLU A 167 -23.24 -19.24 -8.87
C GLU A 167 -21.94 -19.00 -8.08
N ASP A 168 -21.69 -17.79 -7.56
CA ASP A 168 -20.43 -17.46 -6.85
C ASP A 168 -20.36 -17.96 -5.38
N LEU A 169 -21.36 -18.71 -4.91
CA LEU A 169 -21.45 -19.22 -3.54
C LEU A 169 -21.73 -20.74 -3.45
N ALA A 170 -21.48 -21.50 -4.51
CA ALA A 170 -21.59 -22.97 -4.52
C ALA A 170 -20.21 -23.63 -4.70
#